data_AF-A0A2V9S787-F1
#
_entry.id   AF-A0A2V9S787-F1
#
_cell.length_a   1.000
_cell.length_b   1.000
_cell.length_c   1.000
_cell.angle_alpha   90.00
_cell.angle_beta   90.00
_cell.angle_gamma   90.00
#
_symmetry.space_group_name_H-M   'P 1'
#
loop_
_entity.id
_entity.type
_entity.pdbx_description
1 polymer ?
#
loop_
_entity_poly.entity_id
_entity_poly.type
_entity_poly.pdbx_seq_one_letter_code
_entity_poly.pdbx_strand_id
1 'polypeptide(L)'
;MTTTLSSESDLMVRFRDDVGRAGLVGEKRNAVLVLLSAVSAKLAKPLHVTLQGTSAAGKNYLMARVGSFLPVDWARSLTGMSPKALMHSGEEEYRHRPVFIAEYEGVSGADYAIRTFQSEQMIEWEFVESSKRGISKKTRRVRGPAAFIQATTRPSLHAENETRLLFTRMDESAEQTQAILRQQAIEAAMGSLTPPVSLFAPWRELIAGLKLNSVVIPFAPKLVPNFPAKTVRSRRDFPKLLGLIEASALLNQHQRETQDTCIIAHASDYAVAKELFEHCLSSTPDKAIGELLHVSEALHGTGENFNVADLMRELRWGKSKVYEVLARAEDLGCVGKTEGWGRYAFLRRNSDDAIELPSAID
;
A
#
# COMPACT_ATOMS: atom_id res chain seq x y z
N MET A 1 -10.40 -18.40 -29.96
CA MET A 1 -11.43 -17.60 -29.29
C MET A 1 -10.73 -16.83 -28.18
N THR A 2 -10.57 -15.53 -28.34
CA THR A 2 -9.95 -14.66 -27.33
C THR A 2 -10.95 -14.51 -26.20
N THR A 3 -10.78 -15.25 -25.10
CA THR A 3 -11.58 -15.05 -23.89
C THR A 3 -11.33 -13.63 -23.41
N THR A 4 -12.32 -12.76 -23.56
CA THR A 4 -12.28 -11.39 -23.04
C THR A 4 -12.21 -11.42 -21.53
N LEU A 5 -11.27 -10.70 -20.91
CA LEU A 5 -11.13 -10.68 -19.44
C LEU A 5 -12.42 -10.23 -18.73
N SER A 6 -13.29 -9.49 -19.41
CA SER A 6 -14.61 -9.10 -18.90
C SER A 6 -15.58 -10.26 -18.63
N SER A 7 -15.30 -11.47 -19.13
CA SER A 7 -16.05 -12.69 -18.83
C SER A 7 -15.25 -13.68 -17.98
N GLU A 8 -14.04 -13.32 -17.54
CA GLU A 8 -13.22 -14.15 -16.66
C GLU A 8 -13.87 -14.22 -15.27
N SER A 9 -13.98 -15.42 -14.70
CA SER A 9 -14.67 -15.63 -13.43
C SER A 9 -13.81 -15.22 -12.23
N ASP A 10 -12.50 -15.35 -12.35
CA ASP A 10 -11.54 -14.95 -11.31
C ASP A 10 -10.37 -14.17 -11.92
N LEU A 11 -10.55 -12.85 -11.97
CA LEU A 11 -9.52 -11.93 -12.45
C LEU A 11 -8.27 -11.93 -11.56
N MET A 12 -8.37 -12.26 -10.27
CA MET A 12 -7.21 -12.22 -9.36
C MET A 12 -6.28 -13.40 -9.59
N VAL A 13 -6.83 -14.60 -9.72
CA VAL A 13 -6.06 -15.78 -10.14
C VAL A 13 -5.45 -15.53 -11.51
N ARG A 14 -6.25 -15.03 -12.46
CA ARG A 14 -5.76 -14.74 -13.81
C ARG A 14 -4.61 -13.73 -13.81
N PHE A 15 -4.71 -12.66 -13.02
CA PHE A 15 -3.65 -11.65 -12.92
C PHE A 15 -2.37 -12.21 -12.31
N ARG A 16 -2.49 -13.03 -11.26
CA ARG A 16 -1.35 -13.68 -10.60
C ARG A 16 -0.56 -14.59 -11.55
N ASP A 17 -1.23 -15.22 -12.50
CA ASP A 17 -0.58 -16.04 -13.51
C ASP A 17 -0.01 -15.20 -14.64
N ASP A 18 -0.75 -14.21 -15.14
CA ASP A 18 -0.29 -13.33 -16.20
C ASP A 18 0.91 -12.47 -15.76
N VAL A 19 0.95 -11.97 -14.53
CA VAL A 19 2.12 -11.23 -14.00
C VAL A 19 3.35 -12.15 -13.87
N GLY A 20 3.14 -13.43 -13.54
CA GLY A 20 4.18 -14.44 -13.52
C GLY A 20 4.72 -14.75 -14.92
N ARG A 21 3.83 -14.92 -15.90
CA ARG A 21 4.19 -15.06 -17.33
C ARG A 21 4.86 -13.81 -17.90
N ALA A 22 4.60 -12.65 -17.31
CA ALA A 22 5.29 -11.42 -17.63
C ALA A 22 6.69 -11.34 -16.99
N GLY A 23 7.12 -12.36 -16.24
CA GLY A 23 8.47 -12.46 -15.68
C GLY A 23 8.60 -12.02 -14.22
N LEU A 24 7.49 -11.82 -13.49
CA LEU A 24 7.56 -11.63 -12.05
C LEU A 24 7.68 -12.99 -11.34
N VAL A 25 8.82 -13.22 -10.69
CA VAL A 25 9.05 -14.44 -9.88
C VAL A 25 8.62 -14.16 -8.45
N GLY A 26 7.79 -15.03 -7.88
CA GLY A 26 7.21 -14.79 -6.55
C GLY A 26 6.34 -13.53 -6.54
N GLU A 27 6.24 -12.87 -5.39
CA GLU A 27 5.66 -11.51 -5.25
C GLU A 27 4.23 -11.29 -5.78
N LYS A 28 3.52 -12.38 -6.13
CA LYS A 28 2.20 -12.33 -6.76
C LYS A 28 1.18 -11.57 -5.92
N ARG A 29 1.26 -11.70 -4.60
CA ARG A 29 0.38 -10.98 -3.66
C ARG A 29 0.64 -9.47 -3.67
N ASN A 30 1.91 -9.06 -3.61
CA ASN A 30 2.32 -7.66 -3.70
C ASN A 30 1.93 -7.05 -5.05
N ALA A 31 2.03 -7.82 -6.14
CA ALA A 31 1.56 -7.40 -7.45
C ALA A 31 0.05 -7.11 -7.48
N VAL A 32 -0.77 -7.99 -6.88
CA VAL A 32 -2.23 -7.77 -6.77
C VAL A 32 -2.52 -6.52 -5.96
N LEU A 33 -1.84 -6.32 -4.82
CA LEU A 33 -2.01 -5.12 -4.00
C LEU A 33 -1.73 -3.84 -4.80
N VAL A 34 -0.64 -3.82 -5.57
CA VAL A 34 -0.27 -2.70 -6.43
C VAL A 34 -1.30 -2.48 -7.55
N LEU A 35 -1.79 -3.55 -8.17
CA LEU A 35 -2.83 -3.46 -9.20
C LEU A 35 -4.11 -2.84 -8.64
N LEU A 36 -4.61 -3.35 -7.51
CA LEU A 36 -5.85 -2.85 -6.90
C LEU A 36 -5.68 -1.41 -6.40
N SER A 37 -4.52 -1.05 -5.86
CA SER A 37 -4.21 0.35 -5.54
C SER A 37 -4.24 1.22 -6.78
N ALA A 38 -3.68 0.78 -7.91
CA ALA A 38 -3.76 1.54 -9.16
C ALA A 38 -5.21 1.69 -9.65
N VAL A 39 -5.99 0.59 -9.67
CA VAL A 39 -7.41 0.58 -10.06
C VAL A 39 -8.25 1.51 -9.18
N SER A 40 -7.96 1.56 -7.87
CA SER A 40 -8.67 2.41 -6.93
C SER A 40 -8.57 3.92 -7.23
N ALA A 41 -7.67 4.36 -8.11
CA ALA A 41 -7.66 5.74 -8.61
C ALA A 41 -8.98 6.14 -9.31
N LYS A 42 -9.75 5.17 -9.81
CA LYS A 42 -11.08 5.39 -10.39
C LYS A 42 -12.20 5.49 -9.34
N LEU A 43 -11.92 5.20 -8.06
CA LEU A 43 -12.84 5.37 -6.95
C LEU A 43 -12.74 6.78 -6.37
N ALA A 44 -13.70 7.17 -5.53
CA ALA A 44 -13.69 8.45 -4.84
C ALA A 44 -12.57 8.57 -3.78
N LYS A 45 -12.18 7.43 -3.19
CA LYS A 45 -11.13 7.34 -2.16
C LYS A 45 -10.11 6.28 -2.54
N PRO A 46 -9.05 6.64 -3.29
CA PRO A 46 -8.03 5.69 -3.69
C PRO A 46 -7.24 5.12 -2.52
N LEU A 47 -6.72 3.93 -2.73
CA LEU A 47 -5.73 3.29 -1.87
C LEU A 47 -4.34 3.75 -2.28
N HIS A 48 -3.51 3.97 -1.28
CA HIS A 48 -2.11 4.31 -1.44
C HIS A 48 -1.26 3.17 -0.89
N VAL A 49 -0.17 2.82 -1.56
CA VAL A 49 0.68 1.67 -1.20
C VAL A 49 2.13 2.10 -1.07
N THR A 50 2.80 1.59 -0.04
CA THR A 50 4.27 1.63 0.09
C THR A 50 4.83 0.21 0.04
N LEU A 51 5.76 -0.01 -0.90
CA LEU A 51 6.60 -1.19 -0.99
C LEU A 51 7.94 -0.92 -0.28
N GLN A 52 8.24 -1.67 0.78
CA GLN A 52 9.53 -1.62 1.46
C GLN A 52 10.41 -2.80 1.05
N GLY A 53 11.70 -2.52 0.93
CA GLY A 53 12.72 -3.55 0.78
C GLY A 53 14.09 -2.92 0.59
N THR A 54 15.16 -3.68 0.77
CA THR A 54 16.53 -3.24 0.51
C THR A 54 16.72 -2.85 -0.97
N SER A 55 17.83 -2.16 -1.26
CA SER A 55 18.22 -1.94 -2.66
C SER A 55 18.39 -3.30 -3.35
N ALA A 56 18.00 -3.39 -4.63
CA ALA A 56 17.93 -4.62 -5.41
C ALA A 56 16.85 -5.65 -5.01
N ALA A 57 16.02 -5.41 -3.99
CA ALA A 57 14.90 -6.29 -3.62
C ALA A 57 13.76 -6.39 -4.66
N GLY A 58 13.91 -5.80 -5.86
CA GLY A 58 12.92 -5.93 -6.94
C GLY A 58 11.71 -4.99 -6.89
N LYS A 59 11.65 -4.02 -5.96
CA LYS A 59 10.51 -3.07 -5.81
C LYS A 59 10.11 -2.38 -7.13
N ASN A 60 11.07 -1.75 -7.79
CA ASN A 60 10.85 -1.03 -9.05
C ASN A 60 10.49 -1.99 -10.19
N TYR A 61 11.05 -3.20 -10.18
CA TYR A 61 10.70 -4.24 -11.15
C TYR A 61 9.23 -4.66 -11.00
N LEU A 62 8.76 -4.90 -9.77
CA LEU A 62 7.37 -5.20 -9.47
C LEU A 62 6.44 -4.07 -9.94
N MET A 63 6.72 -2.82 -9.54
CA MET A 63 5.91 -1.66 -9.94
C MET A 63 5.85 -1.48 -11.46
N ALA A 64 7.00 -1.56 -12.16
CA ALA A 64 7.04 -1.46 -13.61
C ALA A 64 6.31 -2.61 -14.31
N ARG A 65 6.40 -3.82 -13.75
CA ARG A 65 5.72 -5.00 -14.28
C ARG A 65 4.21 -4.86 -14.17
N VAL A 66 3.69 -4.45 -13.01
CA VAL A 66 2.26 -4.17 -12.84
C VAL A 66 1.83 -3.01 -13.73
N GLY A 67 2.63 -1.94 -13.82
CA GLY A 67 2.39 -0.80 -14.69
C GLY A 67 2.22 -1.19 -16.17
N SER A 68 2.87 -2.27 -16.63
CA SER A 68 2.73 -2.76 -18.00
C SER A 68 1.32 -3.28 -18.33
N PHE A 69 0.55 -3.70 -17.33
CA PHE A 69 -0.85 -4.11 -17.47
C PHE A 69 -1.84 -2.94 -17.48
N LEU A 70 -1.39 -1.73 -17.10
CA LEU A 70 -2.21 -0.53 -17.08
C LEU A 70 -2.25 0.16 -18.46
N PRO A 71 -3.32 0.90 -18.78
CA PRO A 71 -3.35 1.74 -19.98
C PRO A 71 -2.15 2.69 -20.02
N VAL A 72 -1.50 2.79 -21.19
CA VAL A 72 -0.17 3.42 -21.37
C VAL A 72 -0.13 4.86 -20.87
N ASP A 73 -1.16 5.66 -21.17
CA ASP A 73 -1.21 7.09 -20.82
C ASP A 73 -2.00 7.37 -19.55
N TRP A 74 -2.38 6.34 -18.78
CA TRP A 74 -3.19 6.51 -17.59
C TRP A 74 -2.33 6.74 -16.35
N ALA A 75 -1.30 5.91 -16.16
CA ALA A 75 -0.39 5.99 -15.02
C ALA A 75 0.67 7.09 -15.21
N ARG A 76 1.07 7.71 -14.09
CA ARG A 76 2.21 8.62 -14.04
C ARG A 76 3.36 7.96 -13.31
N SER A 77 4.58 8.14 -13.81
CA SER A 77 5.79 7.63 -13.18
C SER A 77 6.71 8.79 -12.81
N LEU A 78 7.10 8.85 -11.55
CA LEU A 78 7.94 9.89 -10.98
C LEU A 78 9.19 9.26 -10.36
N THR A 79 10.35 9.78 -10.73
CA THR A 79 11.63 9.46 -10.07
C THR A 79 11.98 10.48 -8.99
N GLY A 80 11.36 11.66 -9.04
CA GLY A 80 11.47 12.68 -8.02
C GLY A 80 10.51 13.85 -8.26
N MET A 81 10.34 14.68 -7.25
CA MET A 81 9.45 15.84 -7.27
C MET A 81 10.00 16.94 -6.37
N SER A 82 10.04 18.19 -6.87
CA SER A 82 10.37 19.32 -6.02
C SER A 82 9.23 19.60 -5.01
N PRO A 83 9.51 20.18 -3.84
CA PRO A 83 8.50 20.41 -2.79
C PRO A 83 7.20 21.08 -3.26
N LYS A 84 7.29 21.95 -4.28
CA LYS A 84 6.15 22.70 -4.83
C LYS A 84 5.64 22.19 -6.17
N ALA A 85 6.28 21.22 -6.79
CA ALA A 85 5.89 20.76 -8.14
C ALA A 85 4.44 20.26 -8.19
N LEU A 86 3.98 19.54 -7.16
CA LEU A 86 2.58 19.11 -7.07
C LEU A 86 1.63 20.32 -7.10
N MET A 87 1.90 21.37 -6.32
CA MET A 87 1.09 22.60 -6.23
C MET A 87 1.09 23.44 -7.52
N HIS A 88 2.09 23.23 -8.39
CA HIS A 88 2.20 23.89 -9.68
C HIS A 88 1.77 23.02 -10.87
N SER A 89 1.24 21.82 -10.61
CA SER A 89 0.72 20.95 -11.66
C SER A 89 -0.58 21.50 -12.24
N GLY A 90 -0.99 20.99 -13.41
CA GLY A 90 -2.28 21.28 -14.03
C GLY A 90 -3.46 20.75 -13.22
N GLU A 91 -4.62 21.40 -13.35
CA GLU A 91 -5.77 21.13 -12.48
C GLU A 91 -6.26 19.68 -12.57
N GLU A 92 -6.29 19.08 -13.75
CA GLU A 92 -6.74 17.70 -13.96
C GLU A 92 -5.58 16.69 -14.10
N GLU A 93 -4.35 17.13 -13.83
CA GLU A 93 -3.12 16.36 -14.16
C GLU A 93 -3.02 15.02 -13.41
N TYR A 94 -3.60 14.94 -12.22
CA TYR A 94 -3.60 13.74 -11.36
C TYR A 94 -4.96 13.09 -11.21
N ARG A 95 -6.03 13.70 -11.72
CA ARG A 95 -7.39 13.24 -11.50
C ARG A 95 -7.62 11.87 -12.12
N HIS A 96 -8.12 10.96 -11.29
CA HIS A 96 -8.35 9.55 -11.57
C HIS A 96 -7.13 8.80 -12.09
N ARG A 97 -5.92 9.13 -11.61
CA ARG A 97 -4.67 8.50 -12.10
C ARG A 97 -3.87 7.84 -10.97
N PRO A 98 -3.27 6.67 -11.25
CA PRO A 98 -2.23 6.14 -10.38
C PRO A 98 -0.90 6.84 -10.63
N VAL A 99 -0.17 7.09 -9.56
CA VAL A 99 1.13 7.77 -9.53
C VAL A 99 2.14 6.81 -8.91
N PHE A 100 3.01 6.28 -9.74
CA PHE A 100 4.13 5.42 -9.37
C PHE A 100 5.33 6.28 -9.02
N ILE A 101 5.82 6.18 -7.79
CA ILE A 101 7.00 6.89 -7.29
C ILE A 101 8.11 5.86 -7.11
N ALA A 102 9.15 5.94 -7.93
CA ALA A 102 10.24 4.96 -7.95
C ALA A 102 10.96 4.86 -6.60
N GLU A 103 11.20 5.99 -5.92
CA GLU A 103 11.75 6.01 -4.57
C GLU A 103 11.17 7.19 -3.79
N TYR A 104 10.67 6.91 -2.57
CA TYR A 104 10.10 7.92 -1.67
C TYR A 104 11.07 9.07 -1.40
N GLU A 105 12.36 8.78 -1.29
CA GLU A 105 13.44 9.76 -1.14
C GLU A 105 13.35 10.89 -2.16
N GLY A 106 13.08 10.56 -3.42
CA GLY A 106 12.99 11.50 -4.52
C GLY A 106 11.81 12.47 -4.41
N VAL A 107 10.79 12.15 -3.60
CA VAL A 107 9.60 12.99 -3.39
C VAL A 107 9.44 13.48 -1.95
N SER A 108 10.35 13.10 -1.05
CA SER A 108 10.26 13.40 0.38
C SER A 108 10.17 14.89 0.71
N GLY A 109 10.70 15.76 -0.16
CA GLY A 109 10.52 17.21 -0.05
C GLY A 109 9.09 17.71 -0.30
N ALA A 110 8.26 16.92 -0.99
CA ALA A 110 6.86 17.22 -1.29
C ALA A 110 5.87 16.46 -0.38
N ASP A 111 6.36 15.83 0.70
CA ASP A 111 5.59 14.92 1.55
C ASP A 111 4.33 15.57 2.14
N TYR A 112 4.42 16.83 2.58
CA TYR A 112 3.26 17.58 3.04
C TYR A 112 2.17 17.70 1.96
N ALA A 113 2.56 18.06 0.74
CA ALA A 113 1.61 18.23 -0.37
C ALA A 113 0.98 16.89 -0.75
N ILE A 114 1.78 15.82 -0.83
CA ILE A 114 1.29 14.46 -1.10
C ILE A 114 0.30 14.02 -0.02
N ARG A 115 0.63 14.21 1.26
CA ARG A 115 -0.23 13.84 2.40
C ARG A 115 -1.55 14.61 2.42
N THR A 116 -1.51 15.90 2.11
CA THR A 116 -2.73 16.72 1.95
C THR A 116 -3.56 16.18 0.79
N PHE A 117 -2.93 15.88 -0.36
CA PHE A 117 -3.63 15.30 -1.51
C PHE A 117 -4.29 13.95 -1.18
N GLN A 118 -3.60 13.06 -0.47
CA GLN A 118 -4.12 11.76 -0.04
C GLN A 118 -5.35 11.90 0.87
N SER A 119 -5.41 12.97 1.67
CA SER A 119 -6.48 13.18 2.65
C SER A 119 -7.66 13.97 2.06
N GLU A 120 -7.36 15.03 1.31
CA GLU A 120 -8.34 16.01 0.83
C GLU A 120 -8.76 15.79 -0.63
N GLN A 121 -8.00 14.99 -1.39
CA GLN A 121 -8.21 14.71 -2.82
C GLN A 121 -8.23 15.97 -3.71
N MET A 122 -7.76 17.11 -3.19
CA MET A 122 -7.55 18.36 -3.91
C MET A 122 -6.48 19.15 -3.16
N ILE A 123 -5.67 19.93 -3.90
CA ILE A 123 -4.84 20.99 -3.32
C ILE A 123 -5.25 22.30 -3.95
N GLU A 124 -5.57 23.29 -3.12
CA GLU A 124 -5.65 24.69 -3.51
C GLU A 124 -4.46 25.43 -2.90
N TRP A 125 -3.67 26.10 -3.73
CA TRP A 125 -2.47 26.80 -3.28
C TRP A 125 -2.39 28.20 -3.88
N GLU A 126 -2.19 29.19 -3.01
CA GLU A 126 -1.98 30.57 -3.39
C GLU A 126 -0.48 30.91 -3.40
N PHE A 127 -0.04 31.62 -4.44
CA PHE A 127 1.34 32.09 -4.54
C PHE A 127 1.40 33.46 -5.20
N VAL A 128 2.53 34.12 -5.04
CA VAL A 128 2.80 35.42 -5.62
C VAL A 128 3.70 35.24 -6.83
N GLU A 129 3.30 35.79 -7.97
CA GLU A 129 4.10 35.80 -9.19
C GLU A 129 4.53 37.23 -9.50
N SER A 130 5.85 37.43 -9.61
CA SER A 130 6.42 38.68 -10.07
C SER A 130 6.57 38.64 -11.58
N SER A 131 6.06 39.67 -12.26
CA SER A 131 6.14 39.81 -13.71
C SER A 131 6.60 41.23 -14.07
N LYS A 132 6.88 41.48 -15.35
CA LYS A 132 7.15 42.85 -15.85
C LYS A 132 6.02 43.85 -15.57
N ARG A 133 4.80 43.37 -15.26
CA ARG A 133 3.61 44.19 -14.94
C ARG A 133 3.40 44.38 -13.42
N GLY A 134 4.32 43.91 -12.59
CA GLY A 134 4.23 43.97 -11.13
C GLY A 134 3.97 42.62 -10.47
N ILE A 135 3.67 42.68 -9.18
CA ILE A 135 3.46 41.53 -8.29
C ILE A 135 1.95 41.21 -8.25
N SER A 136 1.57 39.98 -8.56
CA SER A 136 0.17 39.54 -8.52
C SER A 136 0.01 38.25 -7.72
N LYS A 137 -1.09 38.16 -6.96
CA LYS A 137 -1.50 36.95 -6.26
C LYS A 137 -2.20 36.01 -7.25
N LYS A 138 -1.83 34.75 -7.27
CA LYS A 138 -2.42 33.70 -8.10
C LYS A 138 -2.83 32.53 -7.23
N THR A 139 -3.88 31.84 -7.65
CA THR A 139 -4.36 30.60 -7.04
C THR A 139 -4.26 29.49 -8.08
N ARG A 140 -3.74 28.33 -7.67
CA ARG A 140 -3.77 27.09 -8.47
C ARG A 140 -4.54 26.02 -7.71
N ARG A 141 -5.24 25.20 -8.47
CA ARG A 141 -5.95 24.02 -7.98
C ARG A 141 -5.40 22.80 -8.69
N VAL A 142 -5.29 21.70 -7.95
CA VAL A 142 -4.90 20.39 -8.47
C VAL A 142 -5.88 19.39 -7.90
N ARG A 143 -6.64 18.73 -8.78
CA ARG A 143 -7.72 17.82 -8.42
C ARG A 143 -7.26 16.38 -8.46
N GLY A 144 -7.67 15.65 -7.43
CA GLY A 144 -7.73 14.21 -7.40
C GLY A 144 -9.11 13.69 -7.86
N PRO A 145 -9.40 12.42 -7.61
CA PRO A 145 -8.62 11.52 -6.77
C PRO A 145 -7.38 10.93 -7.47
N ALA A 146 -6.31 10.60 -6.73
CA ALA A 146 -5.11 9.96 -7.28
C ALA A 146 -4.58 8.86 -6.35
N ALA A 147 -4.20 7.71 -6.89
CA ALA A 147 -3.57 6.64 -6.11
C ALA A 147 -2.05 6.84 -6.10
N PHE A 148 -1.41 6.75 -4.94
CA PHE A 148 0.05 6.90 -4.84
C PHE A 148 0.63 5.53 -4.49
N ILE A 149 1.46 4.98 -5.38
CA ILE A 149 2.18 3.74 -5.18
C ILE A 149 3.66 4.09 -5.15
N GLN A 150 4.33 3.81 -4.05
CA GLN A 150 5.72 4.20 -3.86
C GLN A 150 6.57 3.07 -3.34
N ALA A 151 7.86 3.10 -3.66
CA ALA A 151 8.86 2.23 -3.07
C ALA A 151 9.75 3.01 -2.09
N THR A 152 10.25 2.34 -1.06
CA THR A 152 11.21 2.91 -0.12
C THR A 152 12.20 1.86 0.37
N THR A 153 13.41 2.32 0.68
CA THR A 153 14.40 1.53 1.41
C THR A 153 14.42 1.88 2.90
N ARG A 154 13.64 2.87 3.34
CA ARG A 154 13.61 3.25 4.75
C ARG A 154 13.01 2.13 5.58
N PRO A 155 13.55 1.85 6.78
CA PRO A 155 12.92 0.94 7.72
C PRO A 155 11.53 1.47 8.14
N SER A 156 11.30 2.77 8.04
CA SER A 156 10.04 3.40 8.40
C SER A 156 9.82 4.72 7.67
N LEU A 157 8.55 5.06 7.50
CA LEU A 157 8.13 6.39 7.11
C LEU A 157 7.63 7.14 8.37
N HIS A 158 7.43 8.44 8.23
CA HIS A 158 6.82 9.23 9.30
C HIS A 158 5.48 8.60 9.73
N ALA A 159 5.20 8.49 11.03
CA ALA A 159 4.02 7.77 11.55
C ALA A 159 2.69 8.30 10.98
N GLU A 160 2.64 9.61 10.71
CA GLU A 160 1.50 10.23 10.02
C GLU A 160 1.29 9.65 8.61
N ASN A 161 2.34 9.30 7.88
CA ASN A 161 2.24 8.78 6.52
C ASN A 161 1.92 7.28 6.53
N GLU A 162 2.57 6.50 7.40
CA GLU A 162 2.35 5.04 7.46
C GLU A 162 0.89 4.68 7.71
N THR A 163 0.25 5.42 8.61
CA THR A 163 -1.16 5.17 8.94
C THR A 163 -2.13 5.56 7.82
N ARG A 164 -1.69 6.27 6.77
CA ARG A 164 -2.50 6.62 5.58
C ARG A 164 -2.33 5.64 4.42
N LEU A 165 -1.34 4.75 4.50
CA LEU A 165 -0.94 3.88 3.40
C LEU A 165 -1.21 2.41 3.77
N LEU A 166 -1.37 1.56 2.75
CA LEU A 166 -1.17 0.13 2.86
C LEU A 166 0.33 -0.14 2.72
N PHE A 167 0.90 -0.87 3.67
CA PHE A 167 2.32 -1.13 3.71
C PHE A 167 2.59 -2.59 3.39
N THR A 168 3.57 -2.87 2.54
CA THR A 168 4.00 -4.25 2.30
C THR A 168 5.50 -4.34 2.08
N ARG A 169 6.07 -5.51 2.33
CA ARG A 169 7.50 -5.80 2.18
C ARG A 169 7.76 -6.73 1.01
N MET A 170 8.90 -6.53 0.36
CA MET A 170 9.46 -7.51 -0.55
C MET A 170 9.94 -8.74 0.23
N ASP A 171 9.84 -9.90 -0.41
CA ASP A 171 10.42 -11.15 0.05
C ASP A 171 11.91 -11.16 -0.28
N GLU A 172 12.73 -10.98 0.76
CA GLU A 172 14.19 -10.98 0.69
C GLU A 172 14.78 -12.31 1.19
N SER A 173 13.99 -13.38 1.22
CA SER A 173 14.45 -14.71 1.62
C SER A 173 15.49 -15.28 0.63
N ALA A 174 16.30 -16.21 1.13
CA ALA A 174 17.26 -16.93 0.30
C ALA A 174 16.56 -17.76 -0.77
N GLU A 175 15.39 -18.31 -0.44
CA GLU A 175 14.53 -19.10 -1.32
C GLU A 175 14.02 -18.26 -2.49
N GLN A 176 13.50 -17.06 -2.20
CA GLN A 176 13.04 -16.13 -3.23
C GLN A 176 14.20 -15.64 -4.11
N THR A 177 15.35 -15.33 -3.49
CA THR A 177 16.57 -14.97 -4.23
C THR A 177 16.99 -16.10 -5.17
N GLN A 178 16.99 -17.34 -4.71
CA GLN A 178 17.34 -18.51 -5.51
C GLN A 178 16.34 -18.72 -6.67
N ALA A 179 15.04 -18.52 -6.44
CA ALA A 179 14.03 -18.60 -7.47
C ALA A 179 14.27 -17.56 -8.59
N ILE A 180 14.59 -16.31 -8.23
CA ILE A 180 14.94 -15.25 -9.18
C ILE A 180 16.19 -15.62 -9.98
N LEU A 181 17.25 -16.07 -9.31
CA LEU A 181 18.50 -16.46 -9.98
C LEU A 181 18.29 -17.61 -10.98
N ARG A 182 17.47 -18.60 -10.64
CA ARG A 182 17.11 -19.69 -11.55
C ARG A 182 16.39 -19.18 -12.80
N GLN A 183 15.42 -18.27 -12.63
CA GLN A 183 14.69 -17.69 -13.75
C GLN A 183 15.62 -16.87 -14.66
N GLN A 184 16.52 -16.06 -14.09
CA GLN A 184 17.51 -15.29 -14.85
C GLN A 184 18.46 -16.21 -15.64
N ALA A 185 18.89 -17.34 -15.05
CA ALA A 185 19.74 -18.31 -15.74
C ALA A 185 19.00 -18.97 -16.92
N ILE A 186 17.71 -19.29 -16.75
CA ILE A 186 16.85 -19.83 -17.82
C ILE A 186 16.71 -18.81 -18.97
N GLU A 187 16.46 -17.54 -18.66
CA GLU A 187 16.38 -16.47 -19.65
C GLU A 187 17.71 -16.23 -20.36
N ALA A 188 18.84 -16.28 -19.66
CA ALA A 188 20.15 -16.17 -20.26
C ALA A 188 20.47 -17.34 -21.22
N ALA A 189 20.03 -18.56 -20.87
CA ALA A 189 20.24 -19.76 -21.69
C ALA A 189 19.36 -19.82 -22.93
N MET A 190 18.11 -19.34 -22.85
CA MET A 190 17.14 -19.40 -23.95
C MET A 190 17.08 -18.11 -24.78
N GLY A 191 17.76 -17.04 -24.34
CA GLY A 191 17.64 -15.69 -24.89
C GLY A 191 16.52 -14.90 -24.22
N SER A 192 16.62 -13.56 -24.25
CA SER A 192 15.68 -12.66 -23.55
C SER A 192 14.23 -12.94 -23.93
N LEU A 193 13.45 -13.45 -22.97
CA LEU A 193 12.03 -13.68 -23.10
C LEU A 193 11.29 -12.38 -22.84
N THR A 194 11.20 -11.52 -23.85
CA THR A 194 10.33 -10.34 -23.75
C THR A 194 8.88 -10.84 -23.72
N PRO A 195 8.08 -10.51 -22.69
CA PRO A 195 6.69 -10.94 -22.64
C PRO A 195 5.93 -10.40 -23.85
N PRO A 196 5.07 -11.22 -24.47
CA PRO A 196 4.36 -10.80 -25.67
C PRO A 196 3.38 -9.67 -25.34
N VAL A 197 3.28 -8.66 -26.21
CA VAL A 197 2.35 -7.52 -26.03
C VAL A 197 0.90 -7.98 -25.84
N SER A 198 0.52 -9.11 -26.46
CA SER A 198 -0.79 -9.74 -26.32
C SER A 198 -1.12 -10.18 -24.89
N LEU A 199 -0.14 -10.28 -23.99
CA LEU A 199 -0.37 -10.53 -22.57
C LEU A 199 -0.97 -9.31 -21.87
N PHE A 200 -0.55 -8.11 -22.26
CA PHE A 200 -0.95 -6.87 -21.59
C PHE A 200 -2.21 -6.25 -22.19
N ALA A 201 -2.40 -6.37 -23.52
CA ALA A 201 -3.49 -5.68 -24.22
C ALA A 201 -4.90 -5.92 -23.63
N PRO A 202 -5.30 -7.16 -23.28
CA PRO A 202 -6.63 -7.40 -22.69
C PRO A 202 -6.82 -6.70 -21.34
N TRP A 203 -5.77 -6.66 -20.51
CA TRP A 203 -5.80 -5.98 -19.21
C TRP A 203 -5.93 -4.47 -19.37
N ARG A 204 -5.20 -3.89 -20.33
CA ARG A 204 -5.29 -2.46 -20.64
C ARG A 204 -6.68 -2.08 -21.11
N GLU A 205 -7.28 -2.89 -21.97
CA GLU A 205 -8.64 -2.68 -22.47
C GLU A 205 -9.69 -2.76 -21.34
N LEU A 206 -9.61 -3.81 -20.51
CA LEU A 206 -10.48 -3.97 -19.35
C LEU A 206 -10.40 -2.74 -18.42
N ILE A 207 -9.20 -2.36 -18.00
CA ILE A 207 -8.98 -1.27 -17.04
C ILE A 207 -9.39 0.09 -17.64
N ALA A 208 -9.12 0.31 -18.94
CA ALA A 208 -9.56 1.51 -19.63
C ALA A 208 -11.09 1.62 -19.64
N GLY A 209 -11.79 0.50 -19.89
CA GLY A 209 -13.24 0.41 -19.97
C GLY A 209 -13.99 0.53 -18.64
N LEU A 210 -13.30 0.41 -17.49
CA LEU A 210 -13.93 0.56 -16.17
C LEU A 210 -14.57 1.94 -16.00
N LYS A 211 -15.87 1.95 -15.69
CA LYS A 211 -16.64 3.16 -15.41
C LYS A 211 -16.41 3.61 -13.98
N LEU A 212 -16.48 4.93 -13.74
CA LEU A 212 -16.29 5.57 -12.43
C LEU A 212 -17.54 5.39 -11.53
N ASN A 213 -17.96 4.15 -11.32
CA ASN A 213 -19.12 3.81 -10.50
C ASN A 213 -18.70 3.70 -9.03
N SER A 214 -19.58 4.12 -8.12
CA SER A 214 -19.45 3.80 -6.71
C SER A 214 -19.68 2.30 -6.46
N VAL A 215 -19.14 1.81 -5.36
CA VAL A 215 -19.34 0.44 -4.91
C VAL A 215 -20.13 0.46 -3.61
N VAL A 216 -21.15 -0.39 -3.51
CA VAL A 216 -21.87 -0.67 -2.27
C VAL A 216 -21.33 -1.99 -1.71
N ILE A 217 -21.04 -2.01 -0.42
CA ILE A 217 -20.61 -3.22 0.31
C ILE A 217 -21.74 -3.60 1.29
N PRO A 218 -22.71 -4.44 0.88
CA PRO A 218 -23.90 -4.73 1.69
C PRO A 218 -23.56 -5.31 3.06
N PHE A 219 -22.44 -6.04 3.12
CA PHE A 219 -21.98 -6.74 4.32
C PHE A 219 -20.99 -5.94 5.18
N ALA A 220 -20.64 -4.70 4.82
CA ALA A 220 -19.69 -3.89 5.60
C ALA A 220 -20.06 -3.76 7.10
N PRO A 221 -21.34 -3.63 7.50
CA PRO A 221 -21.71 -3.61 8.92
C PRO A 221 -21.32 -4.90 9.67
N LYS A 222 -21.31 -6.06 9.00
CA LYS A 222 -20.93 -7.35 9.59
C LYS A 222 -19.43 -7.45 9.91
N LEU A 223 -18.60 -6.58 9.33
CA LEU A 223 -17.15 -6.56 9.55
C LEU A 223 -16.76 -5.85 10.85
N VAL A 224 -17.55 -4.87 11.29
CA VAL A 224 -17.23 -3.98 12.42
C VAL A 224 -16.96 -4.74 13.73
N PRO A 225 -17.75 -5.76 14.13
CA PRO A 225 -17.53 -6.48 15.38
C PRO A 225 -16.17 -7.20 15.47
N ASN A 226 -15.59 -7.55 14.32
CA ASN A 226 -14.31 -8.27 14.23
C ASN A 226 -13.12 -7.31 14.02
N PHE A 227 -13.39 -6.01 13.89
CA PHE A 227 -12.35 -5.01 13.72
C PHE A 227 -11.97 -4.40 15.08
N PRO A 228 -10.67 -4.29 15.43
CA PRO A 228 -10.25 -3.76 16.73
C PRO A 228 -10.81 -2.35 16.94
N ALA A 229 -11.55 -2.11 18.03
CA ALA A 229 -12.10 -0.79 18.34
C ALA A 229 -11.32 -0.04 19.44
N LYS A 230 -10.27 -0.66 20.00
CA LYS A 230 -9.53 -0.13 21.16
C LYS A 230 -8.55 0.99 20.79
N THR A 231 -8.10 1.06 19.53
CA THR A 231 -7.13 2.06 19.08
C THR A 231 -7.77 3.03 18.08
N VAL A 232 -7.36 4.30 18.14
CA VAL A 232 -7.80 5.32 17.16
C VAL A 232 -7.28 5.00 15.75
N ARG A 233 -6.17 4.23 15.66
CA ARG A 233 -5.59 3.74 14.40
C ARG A 233 -6.60 2.98 13.56
N SER A 234 -7.47 2.17 14.17
CA SER A 234 -8.50 1.41 13.46
C SER A 234 -9.45 2.26 12.61
N ARG A 235 -9.64 3.54 12.97
CA ARG A 235 -10.42 4.50 12.17
C ARG A 235 -9.78 4.78 10.80
N ARG A 236 -8.46 4.62 10.67
CA ARG A 236 -7.71 4.74 9.41
C ARG A 236 -7.57 3.41 8.69
N ASP A 237 -7.51 2.30 9.43
CA ASP A 237 -7.27 0.98 8.85
C ASP A 237 -8.56 0.33 8.30
N PHE A 238 -9.71 0.50 8.97
CA PHE A 238 -10.98 -0.05 8.48
C PHE A 238 -11.38 0.47 7.09
N PRO A 239 -11.28 1.79 6.78
CA PRO A 239 -11.51 2.29 5.43
C PRO A 239 -10.59 1.70 4.36
N LYS A 240 -9.37 1.25 4.70
CA LYS A 240 -8.48 0.60 3.73
C LYS A 240 -8.95 -0.81 3.37
N LEU A 241 -9.46 -1.56 4.35
CA LEU A 241 -10.10 -2.85 4.08
C LEU A 241 -11.30 -2.66 3.16
N LEU A 242 -12.18 -1.68 3.45
CA LEU A 242 -13.30 -1.36 2.58
C LEU A 242 -12.83 -0.95 1.19
N GLY A 243 -11.83 -0.07 1.07
CA GLY A 243 -11.31 0.34 -0.23
C GLY A 243 -10.68 -0.80 -1.03
N LEU A 244 -10.11 -1.83 -0.39
CA LEU A 244 -9.66 -3.05 -1.08
C LEU A 244 -10.83 -3.86 -1.65
N ILE A 245 -11.94 -3.96 -0.90
CA ILE A 245 -13.17 -4.59 -1.37
C ILE A 245 -13.74 -3.81 -2.56
N GLU A 246 -13.80 -2.47 -2.45
CA GLU A 246 -14.27 -1.59 -3.53
C GLU A 246 -13.39 -1.73 -4.78
N ALA A 247 -12.06 -1.74 -4.63
CA ALA A 247 -11.14 -1.88 -5.76
C ALA A 247 -11.28 -3.25 -6.45
N SER A 248 -11.46 -4.33 -5.67
CA SER A 248 -11.73 -5.66 -6.22
C SER A 248 -13.07 -5.69 -6.97
N ALA A 249 -14.14 -5.18 -6.38
CA ALA A 249 -15.46 -5.14 -7.00
C ALA A 249 -15.46 -4.28 -8.28
N LEU A 250 -14.77 -3.13 -8.26
CA LEU A 250 -14.61 -2.26 -9.43
C LEU A 250 -13.84 -2.96 -10.55
N LEU A 251 -12.75 -3.66 -10.25
CA LEU A 251 -12.02 -4.40 -11.28
C LEU A 251 -12.88 -5.52 -11.89
N ASN A 252 -13.76 -6.13 -11.09
CA ASN A 252 -14.74 -7.12 -11.51
C ASN A 252 -16.08 -6.51 -11.96
N GLN A 253 -16.13 -5.22 -12.36
CA GLN A 253 -17.38 -4.51 -12.66
C GLN A 253 -18.28 -5.24 -13.67
N HIS A 254 -17.72 -5.98 -14.62
CA HIS A 254 -18.49 -6.73 -15.62
C HIS A 254 -19.10 -8.03 -15.07
N GLN A 255 -18.59 -8.53 -13.96
CA GLN A 255 -19.01 -9.74 -13.25
C GLN A 255 -19.82 -9.43 -11.98
N ARG A 256 -20.23 -8.18 -11.77
CA ARG A 256 -20.97 -7.74 -10.60
C ARG A 256 -22.33 -7.20 -10.99
N GLU A 257 -23.29 -7.44 -10.10
CA GLU A 257 -24.60 -6.81 -10.20
C GLU A 257 -24.46 -5.29 -10.01
N THR A 258 -25.33 -4.55 -10.67
CA THR A 258 -25.40 -3.09 -10.51
C THR A 258 -26.79 -2.68 -10.06
N GLN A 259 -26.85 -1.81 -9.05
CA GLN A 259 -28.08 -1.21 -8.53
C GLN A 259 -27.91 0.30 -8.57
N ASP A 260 -28.81 1.02 -9.24
CA ASP A 260 -28.78 2.49 -9.33
C ASP A 260 -27.39 3.03 -9.71
N THR A 261 -26.73 2.39 -10.69
CA THR A 261 -25.35 2.65 -11.15
C THR A 261 -24.22 2.26 -10.19
N CYS A 262 -24.53 1.84 -8.97
CA CYS A 262 -23.54 1.32 -8.03
C CYS A 262 -23.23 -0.15 -8.31
N ILE A 263 -21.96 -0.53 -8.19
CA ILE A 263 -21.52 -1.93 -8.22
C ILE A 263 -21.80 -2.56 -6.84
N ILE A 264 -22.35 -3.76 -6.79
CA ILE A 264 -22.52 -4.50 -5.54
C ILE A 264 -21.31 -5.39 -5.31
N ALA A 265 -20.60 -5.19 -4.19
CA ALA A 265 -19.48 -6.05 -3.82
C ALA A 265 -19.96 -7.44 -3.35
N HIS A 266 -19.25 -8.49 -3.77
CA HIS A 266 -19.55 -9.88 -3.42
C HIS A 266 -18.60 -10.39 -2.31
N ALA A 267 -18.91 -11.53 -1.71
CA ALA A 267 -18.03 -12.19 -0.73
C ALA A 267 -16.64 -12.54 -1.30
N SER A 268 -16.54 -12.79 -2.60
CA SER A 268 -15.26 -13.00 -3.28
C SER A 268 -14.34 -11.76 -3.24
N ASP A 269 -14.91 -10.56 -3.31
CA ASP A 269 -14.13 -9.31 -3.19
C ASP A 269 -13.58 -9.14 -1.79
N TYR A 270 -14.36 -9.55 -0.79
CA TYR A 270 -13.88 -9.61 0.60
C TYR A 270 -12.77 -10.63 0.80
N ALA A 271 -12.86 -11.84 0.22
CA ALA A 271 -11.81 -12.84 0.37
C ALA A 271 -10.45 -12.33 -0.13
N VAL A 272 -10.44 -11.65 -1.29
CA VAL A 272 -9.25 -10.99 -1.84
C VAL A 272 -8.77 -9.87 -0.92
N ALA A 273 -9.67 -8.98 -0.50
CA ALA A 273 -9.34 -7.86 0.36
C ALA A 273 -8.78 -8.31 1.71
N LYS A 274 -9.36 -9.34 2.34
CA LYS A 274 -8.90 -9.96 3.59
C LYS A 274 -7.46 -10.45 3.45
N GLU A 275 -7.17 -11.27 2.42
CA GLU A 275 -5.83 -11.80 2.18
C GLU A 275 -4.79 -10.69 2.08
N LEU A 276 -5.09 -9.64 1.30
CA LEU A 276 -4.17 -8.52 1.09
C LEU A 276 -4.02 -7.66 2.34
N PHE A 277 -5.13 -7.42 3.06
CA PHE A 277 -5.13 -6.59 4.24
C PHE A 277 -4.37 -7.24 5.39
N GLU A 278 -4.61 -8.52 5.67
CA GLU A 278 -3.86 -9.30 6.67
C GLU A 278 -2.37 -9.36 6.33
N HIS A 279 -2.03 -9.47 5.05
CA HIS A 279 -0.63 -9.39 4.58
C HIS A 279 -0.01 -8.01 4.81
N CYS A 280 -0.77 -6.93 4.66
CA CYS A 280 -0.28 -5.58 4.94
C CYS A 280 -0.08 -5.35 6.45
N LEU A 281 -0.98 -5.89 7.28
CA LEU A 281 -0.83 -5.84 8.73
C LEU A 281 0.40 -6.61 9.18
N SER A 282 0.58 -7.86 8.74
CA SER A 282 1.77 -8.65 9.11
C SER A 282 3.09 -8.05 8.59
N SER A 283 3.01 -7.15 7.61
CA SER A 283 4.15 -6.45 7.04
C SER A 283 4.54 -5.16 7.80
N THR A 284 3.91 -4.83 8.94
CA THR A 284 4.11 -3.55 9.65
C THR A 284 5.60 -3.19 9.82
N PRO A 285 5.98 -1.91 9.63
CA PRO A 285 7.30 -1.53 9.14
C PRO A 285 8.46 -1.76 10.09
N ASP A 286 8.25 -2.21 11.32
CA ASP A 286 9.32 -2.26 12.29
C ASP A 286 9.68 -3.68 12.74
N LYS A 287 10.59 -4.33 12.00
CA LYS A 287 11.27 -5.56 12.47
C LYS A 287 11.88 -5.34 13.86
N ALA A 288 12.33 -4.13 14.16
CA ALA A 288 12.83 -3.77 15.48
C ALA A 288 11.71 -3.80 16.54
N ILE A 289 10.48 -3.40 16.23
CA ILE A 289 9.38 -3.59 17.20
C ILE A 289 9.12 -5.08 17.41
N GLY A 290 9.09 -5.88 16.33
CA GLY A 290 8.94 -7.34 16.46
C GLY A 290 10.04 -7.99 17.31
N GLU A 291 11.31 -7.65 17.05
CA GLU A 291 12.46 -8.14 17.82
C GLU A 291 12.41 -7.66 19.27
N LEU A 292 12.07 -6.39 19.49
CA LEU A 292 11.91 -5.82 20.82
C LEU A 292 10.79 -6.50 21.60
N LEU A 293 9.62 -6.70 20.99
CA LEU A 293 8.48 -7.36 21.63
C LEU A 293 8.78 -8.82 21.94
N HIS A 294 9.43 -9.54 21.02
CA HIS A 294 9.85 -10.93 21.22
C HIS A 294 10.85 -11.07 22.37
N VAL A 295 11.89 -10.23 22.39
CA VAL A 295 12.91 -10.23 23.45
C VAL A 295 12.31 -9.77 24.79
N SER A 296 11.47 -8.74 24.77
CA SER A 296 10.74 -8.27 25.96
C SER A 296 9.92 -9.39 26.59
N GLU A 297 9.17 -10.13 25.77
CA GLU A 297 8.38 -11.27 26.22
C GLU A 297 9.27 -12.42 26.74
N ALA A 298 10.35 -12.75 26.03
CA ALA A 298 11.26 -13.81 26.46
C ALA A 298 11.91 -13.51 27.82
N LEU A 299 12.18 -12.24 28.12
CA LEU A 299 12.82 -11.80 29.36
C LEU A 299 11.84 -11.67 30.54
N HIS A 300 10.60 -11.25 30.28
CA HIS A 300 9.68 -10.79 31.35
C HIS A 300 8.31 -11.46 31.33
N GLY A 301 7.99 -12.27 30.31
CA GLY A 301 6.67 -12.89 30.17
C GLY A 301 5.59 -11.93 29.66
N THR A 302 4.47 -12.50 29.20
CA THR A 302 3.37 -11.75 28.59
C THR A 302 2.54 -11.04 29.66
N GLY A 303 2.45 -9.70 29.59
CA GLY A 303 1.62 -8.89 30.50
C GLY A 303 2.35 -8.35 31.74
N GLU A 304 3.66 -8.54 31.85
CA GLU A 304 4.48 -7.92 32.89
C GLU A 304 5.17 -6.63 32.41
N ASN A 305 5.70 -5.87 33.38
CA ASN A 305 6.49 -4.68 33.11
C ASN A 305 7.94 -5.08 32.79
N PHE A 306 8.51 -4.48 31.76
CA PHE A 306 9.90 -4.68 31.37
C PHE A 306 10.70 -3.37 31.48
N ASN A 307 12.03 -3.53 31.50
CA ASN A 307 13.00 -2.46 31.69
C ASN A 307 13.84 -2.23 30.43
N VAL A 308 14.00 -0.96 30.05
CA VAL A 308 14.82 -0.53 28.91
C VAL A 308 16.26 -1.06 28.97
N ALA A 309 16.88 -1.13 30.15
CA ALA A 309 18.26 -1.60 30.31
C ALA A 309 18.41 -3.09 29.96
N ASP A 310 17.41 -3.92 30.26
CA ASP A 310 17.42 -5.35 29.91
C ASP A 310 17.26 -5.53 28.40
N LEU A 311 16.40 -4.73 27.76
CA LEU A 311 16.28 -4.68 26.30
C LEU A 311 17.57 -4.24 25.63
N MET A 312 18.24 -3.20 26.14
CA MET A 312 19.52 -2.74 25.61
C MET A 312 20.59 -3.83 25.66
N ARG A 313 20.64 -4.60 26.75
CA ARG A 313 21.60 -5.69 26.93
C ARG A 313 21.35 -6.84 25.96
N GLU A 314 20.10 -7.28 25.86
CA GLU A 314 19.74 -8.48 25.10
C GLU A 314 19.71 -8.22 23.58
N LEU A 315 19.12 -7.10 23.16
CA LEU A 315 19.09 -6.69 21.75
C LEU A 315 20.44 -6.17 21.26
N ARG A 316 21.37 -5.85 22.18
CA ARG A 316 22.64 -5.15 21.91
C ARG A 316 22.44 -3.82 21.17
N TRP A 317 21.34 -3.13 21.47
CA TRP A 317 21.00 -1.83 20.87
C TRP A 317 21.46 -0.68 21.76
N GLY A 318 21.92 0.40 21.13
CA GLY A 318 22.19 1.65 21.83
C GLY A 318 20.91 2.28 22.38
N LYS A 319 21.05 3.06 23.47
CA LYS A 319 19.93 3.72 24.18
C LYS A 319 18.99 4.47 23.22
N SER A 320 19.54 5.24 22.27
CA SER A 320 18.75 6.02 21.32
C SER A 320 17.82 5.15 20.48
N LYS A 321 18.34 4.03 19.95
CA LYS A 321 17.57 3.09 19.14
C LYS A 321 16.46 2.43 19.94
N VAL A 322 16.73 2.00 21.19
CA VAL A 322 15.70 1.37 22.02
C VAL A 322 14.56 2.34 22.34
N TYR A 323 14.85 3.59 22.69
CA TYR A 323 13.80 4.59 22.96
C TYR A 323 13.03 5.00 21.70
N GLU A 324 13.69 5.07 20.53
CA GLU A 324 13.03 5.30 19.24
C GLU A 324 12.02 4.19 18.92
N VAL A 325 12.44 2.93 19.05
CA VAL A 325 11.58 1.76 18.81
C VAL A 325 10.47 1.67 19.86
N LEU A 326 10.73 2.00 21.12
CA LEU A 326 9.70 2.03 22.18
C LEU A 326 8.67 3.14 21.99
N ALA A 327 9.10 4.35 21.61
CA ALA A 327 8.17 5.44 21.31
C ALA A 327 7.23 5.03 20.17
N ARG A 328 7.77 4.34 19.16
CA ARG A 328 6.96 3.84 18.06
C ARG A 328 6.07 2.66 18.47
N ALA A 329 6.58 1.73 19.27
CA ALA A 329 5.76 0.66 19.84
C ALA A 329 4.62 1.22 20.72
N GLU A 330 4.85 2.34 21.42
CA GLU A 330 3.86 3.09 22.19
C GLU A 330 2.81 3.74 21.27
N ASP A 331 3.23 4.42 20.19
CA ASP A 331 2.32 4.98 19.17
C ASP A 331 1.44 3.91 18.52
N LEU A 332 1.99 2.71 18.34
CA LEU A 332 1.25 1.57 17.81
C LEU A 332 0.32 0.94 18.86
N GLY A 333 0.54 1.17 20.16
CA GLY A 333 -0.22 0.56 21.26
C GLY A 333 0.30 -0.83 21.66
N CYS A 334 1.53 -1.18 21.30
CA CYS A 334 2.18 -2.43 21.69
C CYS A 334 2.64 -2.44 23.14
N VAL A 335 3.09 -1.28 23.62
CA VAL A 335 3.67 -1.06 24.94
C VAL A 335 3.16 0.27 25.49
N GLY A 336 3.19 0.45 26.80
CA GLY A 336 2.84 1.73 27.42
C GLY A 336 3.79 2.07 28.57
N LYS A 337 4.11 3.34 28.78
CA LYS A 337 4.92 3.76 29.93
C LYS A 337 4.19 3.47 31.24
N THR A 338 4.93 2.97 32.23
CA THR A 338 4.42 2.77 33.59
C THR A 338 5.04 3.76 34.56
N GLU A 339 4.56 3.76 35.80
CA GLU A 339 5.21 4.47 36.89
C GLU A 339 6.62 3.91 37.11
N GLY A 340 7.63 4.80 37.09
CA GLY A 340 9.05 4.44 37.21
C GLY A 340 9.86 4.71 35.94
N TRP A 341 11.05 5.28 36.10
CA TRP A 341 11.90 5.68 34.97
C TRP A 341 12.38 4.45 34.17
N GLY A 342 12.19 4.48 32.85
CA GLY A 342 12.64 3.42 31.96
C GLY A 342 11.83 2.11 32.04
N ARG A 343 10.62 2.15 32.58
CA ARG A 343 9.72 1.00 32.67
C ARG A 343 8.54 1.12 31.72
N TYR A 344 8.23 0.01 31.06
CA TYR A 344 7.13 -0.11 30.11
C TYR A 344 6.33 -1.37 30.43
N ALA A 345 5.02 -1.32 30.21
CA ALA A 345 4.12 -2.46 30.27
C ALA A 345 3.94 -3.04 28.88
N PHE A 346 3.91 -4.36 28.80
CA PHE A 346 3.54 -5.07 27.59
C PHE A 346 2.02 -5.03 27.41
N LEU A 347 1.53 -4.46 26.30
CA LEU A 347 0.09 -4.39 26.02
C LEU A 347 -0.35 -5.46 25.00
N ARG A 348 0.54 -5.87 24.08
CA ARG A 348 0.27 -6.93 23.08
C ARG A 348 1.54 -7.50 22.44
N ARG A 349 1.45 -8.73 21.93
CA ARG A 349 2.56 -9.52 21.35
C ARG A 349 3.11 -9.03 20.02
N ASN A 350 2.28 -8.41 19.20
CA ASN A 350 2.67 -7.90 17.90
C ASN A 350 2.33 -6.41 17.77
N SER A 351 2.99 -5.74 16.83
CA SER A 351 2.59 -4.42 16.34
C SER A 351 1.26 -4.42 15.59
N ASP A 352 0.77 -5.60 15.30
CA ASP A 352 -0.45 -5.84 14.59
C ASP A 352 -1.49 -6.17 15.65
N ASP A 353 -2.59 -5.42 15.66
CA ASP A 353 -3.79 -5.96 16.29
C ASP A 353 -4.08 -7.27 15.55
N ALA A 354 -4.19 -8.39 16.27
CA ALA A 354 -4.63 -9.64 15.65
C ALA A 354 -6.05 -9.42 15.14
N ILE A 355 -6.17 -8.99 13.89
CA ILE A 355 -7.46 -8.83 13.21
C ILE A 355 -7.78 -10.21 12.64
N GLU A 356 -8.58 -10.98 13.35
CA GLU A 356 -9.19 -12.18 12.81
C GLU A 356 -10.44 -11.77 12.04
N LEU A 357 -10.23 -11.38 10.78
CA LEU A 357 -11.33 -11.13 9.87
C LEU A 357 -12.12 -12.43 9.64
N PRO A 358 -13.47 -12.39 9.58
CA PRO A 358 -14.28 -13.57 9.32
C PRO A 358 -13.79 -14.38 8.11
N SER A 359 -13.80 -15.71 8.22
CA SER A 359 -13.36 -16.60 7.12
C SER A 359 -14.29 -16.53 5.90
N ALA A 360 -15.57 -16.26 6.14
CA ALA A 360 -16.59 -16.05 5.11
C ALA A 360 -17.55 -14.95 5.56
N ILE A 361 -18.28 -14.41 4.59
CA ILE A 361 -19.38 -13.47 4.81
C ILE A 361 -20.57 -14.04 4.07
N ASP A 362 -21.58 -14.47 4.84
CA ASP A 362 -22.88 -14.90 4.32
C ASP A 362 -23.71 -13.72 3.81
#